data_AF-A0A2G6VSZ6-F1
#
_entry.id   AF-A0A2G6VSZ6-F1
#
_cell.length_a   1.000
_cell.length_b   1.000
_cell.length_c   1.000
_cell.angle_alpha   90.00
_cell.angle_beta   90.00
_cell.angle_gamma   90.00
#
_symmetry.space_group_name_H-M   'P 1'
#
loop_
_entity.id
_entity.type
_entity.pdbx_description
1 polymer ?
#
loop_
_entity_poly.entity_id
_entity_poly.type
_entity_poly.pdbx_seq_one_letter_code
_entity_poly.pdbx_strand_id
1 'polypeptide(L)'
;MKKIFNLLLCFFPFITLNAQINEIGVFLGGSNFVGDVGSTTYINPDKLAFGVLYKWNKSPRHSYRISYTQSTVAGNDLDSDETGRNRRGYRFENNVKEISAGLEFNFFDFNLHDYHRKITPYIYSGLSFFIYDGLYRYATSPNVTQKVNSNSFAIPMTLGIKSNITPRFVLAAEVGARYTFTDNIDGSNPKTSNANILKFGNLNNNDWYVFSGLTLTYTFGQKPCYCAE
;
A
#
# COMPACT_ATOMS: atom_id res chain seq x y z
N MET A 1 45.80 -10.08 4.99
CA MET A 1 44.32 -10.09 5.16
C MET A 1 43.59 -10.67 3.93
N LYS A 2 43.83 -11.94 3.55
CA LYS A 2 43.20 -12.55 2.34
C LYS A 2 42.48 -13.90 2.58
N LYS A 3 42.39 -14.38 3.82
CA LYS A 3 41.79 -15.69 4.15
C LYS A 3 40.34 -15.65 4.67
N ILE A 4 39.83 -14.48 5.07
CA ILE A 4 38.46 -14.33 5.60
C ILE A 4 37.41 -14.23 4.47
N PHE A 5 37.78 -13.67 3.31
CA PHE A 5 36.88 -13.48 2.18
C PHE A 5 36.33 -14.81 1.62
N ASN A 6 37.10 -15.90 1.70
CA ASN A 6 36.68 -17.21 1.21
C ASN A 6 35.69 -17.94 2.15
N LEU A 7 35.52 -17.49 3.40
CA LEU A 7 34.55 -18.09 4.32
C LEU A 7 33.11 -17.56 4.09
N LEU A 8 32.99 -16.36 3.51
CA LEU A 8 31.71 -15.72 3.17
C LEU A 8 31.06 -16.32 1.91
N LEU A 9 31.81 -17.06 1.08
CA LEU A 9 31.28 -17.70 -0.13
C LEU A 9 30.53 -19.01 0.16
N CYS A 10 30.73 -19.63 1.32
CA CYS A 10 30.06 -20.87 1.73
C CYS A 10 28.65 -20.65 2.28
N PHE A 11 28.16 -19.40 2.36
CA PHE A 11 26.80 -19.05 2.77
C PHE A 11 25.88 -18.74 1.58
N PHE A 12 26.21 -19.21 0.37
CA PHE A 12 25.23 -19.37 -0.70
C PHE A 12 24.37 -20.62 -0.41
N PRO A 13 23.08 -20.48 -0.02
CA PRO A 13 22.19 -21.62 -0.07
C PRO A 13 22.06 -22.09 -1.52
N PHE A 14 22.00 -23.40 -1.73
CA PHE A 14 21.73 -23.99 -3.03
C PHE A 14 20.32 -23.59 -3.49
N ILE A 15 20.21 -22.56 -4.33
CA ILE A 15 18.94 -22.12 -4.92
C ILE A 15 18.58 -23.05 -6.07
N THR A 16 17.86 -24.13 -5.77
CA THR A 16 17.22 -25.00 -6.78
C THR A 16 15.96 -24.34 -7.36
N LEU A 17 15.63 -24.63 -8.63
CA LEU A 17 14.76 -23.81 -9.51
C LEU A 17 13.47 -24.54 -10.01
N ASN A 18 12.59 -23.80 -10.74
CA ASN A 18 11.31 -24.14 -11.43
C ASN A 18 9.99 -23.78 -10.68
N ALA A 19 8.78 -24.24 -11.07
CA ALA A 19 7.43 -23.76 -10.66
C ALA A 19 6.66 -24.64 -9.61
N GLN A 20 5.89 -24.20 -8.58
CA GLN A 20 5.35 -22.87 -8.16
C GLN A 20 5.30 -22.64 -6.61
N ILE A 21 5.70 -21.46 -6.09
CA ILE A 21 5.63 -21.03 -4.65
C ILE A 21 5.56 -19.49 -4.51
N ASN A 22 6.21 -18.77 -5.42
CA ASN A 22 6.31 -17.32 -5.48
C ASN A 22 5.37 -16.76 -6.55
N GLU A 23 4.97 -15.51 -6.39
CA GLU A 23 4.26 -14.74 -7.40
C GLU A 23 4.97 -13.40 -7.60
N ILE A 24 5.00 -12.89 -8.83
CA ILE A 24 5.42 -11.53 -9.13
C ILE A 24 4.40 -10.89 -10.06
N GLY A 25 4.07 -9.62 -9.85
CA GLY A 25 3.02 -8.98 -10.61
C GLY A 25 2.93 -7.48 -10.44
N VAL A 26 1.88 -6.93 -11.03
CA VAL A 26 1.57 -5.50 -11.05
C VAL A 26 0.25 -5.24 -10.33
N PHE A 27 0.15 -4.06 -9.72
CA PHE A 27 -1.08 -3.45 -9.24
C PHE A 27 -1.45 -2.29 -10.15
N LEU A 28 -2.72 -2.16 -10.50
CA LEU A 28 -3.27 -1.02 -11.21
C LEU A 28 -4.67 -0.70 -10.66
N GLY A 29 -4.90 0.56 -10.32
CA GLY A 29 -6.14 0.98 -9.67
C GLY A 29 -6.21 2.48 -9.51
N GLY A 30 -7.03 2.93 -8.56
CA GLY A 30 -7.05 4.29 -8.09
C GLY A 30 -6.72 4.41 -6.60
N SER A 31 -6.47 5.64 -6.19
CA SER A 31 -6.37 6.03 -4.78
C SER A 31 -7.40 7.08 -4.43
N ASN A 32 -7.67 7.20 -3.13
CA ASN A 32 -8.40 8.33 -2.56
C ASN A 32 -7.86 8.65 -1.15
N PHE A 33 -8.07 9.90 -0.73
CA PHE A 33 -7.71 10.38 0.59
C PHE A 33 -8.92 10.44 1.53
N VAL A 34 -8.69 10.26 2.84
CA VAL A 34 -9.68 10.50 3.89
C VAL A 34 -8.97 11.16 5.07
N GLY A 35 -9.32 12.41 5.38
CA GLY A 35 -8.68 13.21 6.42
C GLY A 35 -9.45 14.50 6.70
N ASP A 36 -8.74 15.57 7.04
CA ASP A 36 -9.33 16.85 7.42
C ASP A 36 -9.74 17.75 6.25
N VAL A 37 -9.09 17.60 5.09
CA VAL A 37 -9.46 18.24 3.83
C VAL A 37 -10.14 17.25 2.87
N GLY A 38 -11.28 17.66 2.33
CA GLY A 38 -12.01 16.90 1.29
C GLY A 38 -13.16 16.02 1.79
N SER A 39 -13.58 15.09 0.92
CA SER A 39 -14.65 14.13 1.20
C SER A 39 -14.26 13.16 2.31
N THR A 40 -15.24 12.74 3.11
CA THR A 40 -15.09 11.67 4.12
C THR A 40 -15.44 10.28 3.57
N THR A 41 -15.69 10.17 2.26
CA THR A 41 -16.02 8.90 1.60
C THR A 41 -14.80 7.98 1.52
N TYR A 42 -14.86 6.83 2.21
CA TYR A 42 -13.73 5.91 2.32
C TYR A 42 -13.29 5.25 1.00
N ILE A 43 -14.20 5.06 0.03
CA ILE A 43 -13.90 4.43 -1.26
C ILE A 43 -14.44 5.34 -2.36
N ASN A 44 -13.58 6.20 -2.92
CA ASN A 44 -13.92 7.10 -4.02
C ASN A 44 -12.67 7.39 -4.87
N PRO A 45 -12.12 6.40 -5.60
CA PRO A 45 -10.84 6.51 -6.29
C PRO A 45 -10.83 7.64 -7.34
N ASP A 46 -10.10 8.73 -7.06
CA ASP A 46 -10.04 9.94 -7.89
C ASP A 46 -8.72 10.10 -8.67
N LYS A 47 -7.65 9.46 -8.19
CA LYS A 47 -6.31 9.49 -8.80
C LYS A 47 -5.82 8.10 -9.20
N LEU A 48 -4.98 8.02 -10.22
CA LEU A 48 -4.35 6.76 -10.64
C LEU A 48 -3.36 6.23 -9.60
N ALA A 49 -3.40 4.93 -9.33
CA ALA A 49 -2.45 4.21 -8.48
C ALA A 49 -1.89 3.01 -9.24
N PHE A 50 -0.58 2.81 -9.20
CA PHE A 50 0.09 1.68 -9.85
C PHE A 50 1.26 1.17 -9.02
N GLY A 51 1.62 -0.09 -9.19
CA GLY A 51 2.66 -0.70 -8.38
C GLY A 51 3.12 -2.06 -8.87
N VAL A 52 4.09 -2.61 -8.15
CA VAL A 52 4.58 -3.99 -8.30
C VAL A 52 4.45 -4.72 -6.98
N LEU A 53 4.22 -6.02 -7.04
CA LEU A 53 4.14 -6.88 -5.87
C LEU A 53 4.83 -8.22 -6.09
N TYR A 54 5.38 -8.73 -5.00
CA TYR A 54 5.94 -10.06 -4.88
C TYR A 54 5.21 -10.79 -3.74
N LYS A 55 4.82 -12.04 -3.97
CA LYS A 55 4.24 -12.91 -2.94
C LYS A 55 5.07 -14.17 -2.79
N TRP A 56 5.18 -14.68 -1.56
CA TRP A 56 5.74 -15.97 -1.22
C TRP A 56 4.67 -16.82 -0.51
N ASN A 57 4.04 -17.73 -1.25
CA ASN A 57 2.99 -18.62 -0.75
C ASN A 57 3.60 -19.75 0.11
N LYS A 58 3.68 -19.53 1.42
CA LYS A 58 4.20 -20.52 2.37
C LYS A 58 3.24 -21.70 2.57
N SER A 59 1.93 -21.46 2.43
CA SER A 59 0.87 -22.48 2.48
C SER A 59 -0.33 -22.06 1.62
N PRO A 60 -1.32 -22.95 1.33
CA PRO A 60 -2.52 -22.57 0.56
C PRO A 60 -3.35 -21.42 1.17
N ARG A 61 -3.17 -21.15 2.47
CA ARG A 61 -3.86 -20.05 3.18
C ARG A 61 -2.98 -18.88 3.60
N HIS A 62 -1.65 -19.00 3.55
CA HIS A 62 -0.74 -17.98 4.10
C HIS A 62 0.38 -17.66 3.12
N SER A 63 0.53 -16.37 2.82
CA SER A 63 1.52 -15.86 1.88
C SER A 63 2.19 -14.61 2.47
N TYR A 64 3.51 -14.50 2.39
CA TYR A 64 4.18 -13.22 2.65
C TYR A 64 4.04 -12.35 1.41
N ARG A 65 3.72 -11.07 1.55
CA ARG A 65 3.60 -10.13 0.43
C ARG A 65 4.45 -8.90 0.69
N ILE A 66 5.28 -8.56 -0.30
CA ILE A 66 6.02 -7.29 -0.39
C ILE A 66 5.48 -6.56 -1.62
N SER A 67 5.21 -5.26 -1.51
CA SER A 67 4.75 -4.44 -2.64
C SER A 67 5.32 -3.03 -2.60
N TYR A 68 5.45 -2.44 -3.78
CA TYR A 68 5.77 -1.03 -3.98
C TYR A 68 4.67 -0.39 -4.82
N THR A 69 4.06 0.68 -4.30
CA THR A 69 2.92 1.37 -4.94
C THR A 69 3.22 2.86 -5.01
N GLN A 70 2.93 3.46 -6.16
CA GLN A 70 2.97 4.91 -6.36
C GLN A 70 1.58 5.41 -6.73
N SER A 71 1.20 6.54 -6.15
CA SER A 71 -0.02 7.24 -6.52
C SER A 71 0.10 8.73 -6.17
N THR A 72 -0.75 9.54 -6.75
CA THR A 72 -1.06 10.86 -6.21
C THR A 72 -2.31 10.72 -5.34
N VAL A 73 -2.39 11.39 -4.21
CA VAL A 73 -3.63 11.55 -3.43
C VAL A 73 -4.03 13.02 -3.43
N ALA A 74 -5.33 13.30 -3.42
CA ALA A 74 -5.85 14.66 -3.37
C ALA A 74 -7.09 14.74 -2.47
N GLY A 75 -7.38 15.95 -2.02
CA GLY A 75 -8.62 16.29 -1.34
C GLY A 75 -9.05 17.70 -1.73
N ASN A 76 -10.35 17.89 -1.84
CA ASN A 76 -10.99 19.14 -2.21
C ASN A 76 -12.23 19.32 -1.35
N ASP A 77 -12.22 20.34 -0.48
CA ASP A 77 -13.29 20.62 0.47
C ASP A 77 -14.66 20.87 -0.16
N LEU A 78 -14.69 21.31 -1.42
CA LEU A 78 -15.95 21.52 -2.17
C LEU A 78 -16.69 20.21 -2.43
N ASP A 79 -15.98 19.07 -2.44
CA ASP A 79 -16.52 17.72 -2.64
C ASP A 79 -16.89 17.05 -1.30
N SER A 80 -17.04 17.84 -0.24
CA SER A 80 -17.41 17.40 1.11
C SER A 80 -18.85 17.81 1.44
N ASP A 81 -19.62 16.88 2.01
CA ASP A 81 -20.97 17.14 2.52
C ASP A 81 -20.97 18.06 3.75
N GLU A 82 -19.82 18.23 4.41
CA GLU A 82 -19.67 19.10 5.58
C GLU A 82 -19.59 20.57 5.16
N THR A 83 -20.64 21.33 5.52
CA THR A 83 -20.77 22.76 5.21
C THR A 83 -19.59 23.60 5.69
N GLY A 84 -18.96 23.24 6.82
CA GLY A 84 -17.77 23.90 7.34
C GLY A 84 -16.53 23.70 6.46
N ARG A 85 -16.39 22.51 5.85
CA ARG A 85 -15.33 22.22 4.87
C ARG A 85 -15.62 22.95 3.57
N ASN A 86 -16.83 22.79 3.01
CA ASN A 86 -17.22 23.41 1.75
C ASN A 86 -16.98 24.94 1.72
N ARG A 87 -17.30 25.65 2.82
CA ARG A 87 -17.03 27.10 2.97
C ARG A 87 -15.54 27.46 3.10
N ARG A 88 -14.70 26.55 3.60
CA ARG A 88 -13.23 26.73 3.71
C ARG A 88 -12.55 26.56 2.36
N GLY A 89 -13.04 25.65 1.52
CA GLY A 89 -12.63 25.52 0.12
C GLY A 89 -11.15 25.15 -0.08
N TYR A 90 -10.51 24.48 0.89
CA TYR A 90 -9.13 24.04 0.72
C TYR A 90 -9.05 22.86 -0.25
N ARG A 91 -7.99 22.88 -1.06
CA ARG A 91 -7.60 21.80 -1.95
C ARG A 91 -6.12 21.49 -1.75
N PHE A 92 -5.75 20.22 -1.91
CA PHE A 92 -4.36 19.80 -1.93
C PHE A 92 -4.12 18.66 -2.94
N GLU A 93 -2.85 18.45 -3.29
CA GLU A 93 -2.41 17.31 -4.09
C GLU A 93 -1.00 16.89 -3.67
N ASN A 94 -0.83 15.59 -3.40
CA ASN A 94 0.35 15.02 -2.77
C ASN A 94 0.77 13.72 -3.46
N ASN A 95 2.06 13.47 -3.65
CA ASN A 95 2.55 12.23 -4.26
C ASN A 95 2.99 11.25 -3.16
N VAL A 96 2.39 10.06 -3.14
CA VAL A 96 2.66 9.01 -2.15
C VAL A 96 3.39 7.85 -2.81
N LYS A 97 4.53 7.47 -2.22
CA LYS A 97 5.31 6.29 -2.62
C LYS A 97 5.40 5.34 -1.43
N GLU A 98 4.70 4.22 -1.51
CA GLU A 98 4.57 3.22 -0.45
C GLU A 98 5.43 1.99 -0.76
N ILE A 99 6.23 1.55 0.22
CA ILE A 99 6.75 0.19 0.30
C ILE A 99 6.03 -0.52 1.45
N SER A 100 5.46 -1.69 1.19
CA SER A 100 4.70 -2.45 2.18
C SER A 100 5.18 -3.90 2.26
N ALA A 101 5.26 -4.45 3.47
CA ALA A 101 5.61 -5.84 3.73
C ALA A 101 4.68 -6.43 4.79
N GLY A 102 4.16 -7.64 4.56
CA GLY A 102 3.14 -8.22 5.44
C GLY A 102 2.72 -9.64 5.10
N LEU A 103 1.59 -10.05 5.68
CA LEU A 103 0.96 -11.35 5.52
C LEU A 103 -0.37 -11.21 4.78
N GLU A 104 -0.58 -12.11 3.81
CA GLU A 104 -1.83 -12.33 3.10
C GLU A 104 -2.43 -13.66 3.57
N PHE A 105 -3.66 -13.62 4.05
CA PHE A 105 -4.43 -14.78 4.51
C PHE A 105 -5.62 -15.06 3.57
N ASN A 106 -5.69 -16.27 3.02
CA ASN A 106 -6.78 -16.72 2.16
C ASN A 106 -7.80 -17.50 3.01
N PHE A 107 -9.09 -17.14 2.92
CA PHE A 107 -10.14 -17.87 3.66
C PHE A 107 -10.37 -19.29 3.12
N PHE A 108 -10.22 -19.50 1.81
CA PHE A 108 -10.32 -20.80 1.16
C PHE A 108 -8.96 -21.30 0.65
N ASP A 109 -8.85 -22.61 0.45
CA ASP A 109 -7.59 -23.29 0.09
C ASP A 109 -7.13 -22.95 -1.33
N PHE A 110 -6.30 -21.92 -1.45
CA PHE A 110 -5.77 -21.44 -2.72
C PHE A 110 -4.46 -22.17 -3.08
N ASN A 111 -4.58 -23.45 -3.41
CA ASN A 111 -3.44 -24.23 -3.90
C ASN A 111 -3.20 -23.97 -5.39
N LEU A 112 -2.10 -23.27 -5.70
CA LEU A 112 -1.61 -22.97 -7.05
C LEU A 112 -1.20 -24.19 -7.90
N HIS A 113 -1.06 -25.37 -7.29
CA HIS A 113 -0.74 -26.62 -8.01
C HIS A 113 -1.98 -27.28 -8.63
N ASP A 114 -3.17 -26.74 -8.37
CA ASP A 114 -4.43 -27.25 -8.90
C ASP A 114 -4.76 -26.58 -10.25
N TYR A 115 -5.13 -27.39 -11.24
CA TYR A 115 -5.52 -26.92 -12.57
C TYR A 115 -6.94 -26.35 -12.60
N HIS A 116 -7.76 -26.64 -11.59
CA HIS A 116 -9.11 -26.10 -11.49
C HIS A 116 -9.11 -24.62 -11.10
N ARG A 117 -10.08 -23.86 -11.63
CA ARG A 117 -10.27 -22.47 -11.24
C ARG A 117 -10.83 -22.39 -9.82
N LYS A 118 -10.11 -21.66 -8.96
CA LYS A 118 -10.41 -21.37 -7.57
C LYS A 118 -10.66 -19.89 -7.41
N ILE A 119 -11.54 -19.55 -6.48
CA ILE A 119 -11.81 -18.19 -6.06
C ILE A 119 -11.67 -18.18 -4.53
N THR A 120 -10.93 -17.22 -4.00
CA THR A 120 -10.88 -17.00 -2.55
C THR A 120 -10.97 -15.51 -2.24
N PRO A 121 -11.79 -15.10 -1.25
CA PRO A 121 -11.52 -13.86 -0.56
C PRO A 121 -10.21 -14.00 0.21
N TYR A 122 -9.53 -12.88 0.43
CA TYR A 122 -8.33 -12.79 1.26
C TYR A 122 -8.28 -11.46 2.00
N ILE A 123 -7.50 -11.45 3.07
CA ILE A 123 -7.08 -10.23 3.77
C ILE A 123 -5.56 -10.09 3.67
N TYR A 124 -5.05 -8.86 3.62
CA TYR A 124 -3.63 -8.55 3.78
C TYR A 124 -3.42 -7.44 4.79
N SER A 125 -2.45 -7.63 5.67
CA SER A 125 -1.98 -6.59 6.60
C SER A 125 -0.50 -6.77 6.94
N GLY A 126 0.12 -5.75 7.51
CA GLY A 126 1.56 -5.72 7.78
C GLY A 126 2.04 -4.34 8.20
N LEU A 127 3.19 -3.93 7.67
CA LEU A 127 3.75 -2.59 7.88
C LEU A 127 4.06 -1.96 6.52
N SER A 128 3.61 -0.72 6.35
CA SER A 128 3.95 0.13 5.21
C SER A 128 4.84 1.29 5.66
N PHE A 129 5.86 1.60 4.87
CA PHE A 129 6.63 2.84 4.94
C PHE A 129 6.31 3.66 3.70
N PHE A 130 5.98 4.94 3.86
CA PHE A 130 5.63 5.79 2.73
C PHE A 130 6.30 7.16 2.80
N ILE A 131 6.67 7.67 1.62
CA ILE A 131 7.25 8.99 1.41
C ILE A 131 6.17 9.87 0.76
N TYR A 132 6.05 11.11 1.23
CA TYR A 132 5.05 12.09 0.80
C TYR A 132 5.56 13.52 0.99
N ASP A 133 4.91 14.51 0.38
CA ASP A 133 5.18 15.92 0.68
C ASP A 133 4.42 16.32 1.95
N GLY A 134 5.11 16.60 3.06
CA GLY A 134 4.51 17.30 4.18
C GLY A 134 4.05 18.69 3.74
N LEU A 135 2.74 18.92 3.71
CA LEU A 135 2.17 20.20 3.29
C LEU A 135 2.11 21.15 4.50
N TYR A 136 2.19 22.46 4.25
CA TYR A 136 1.96 23.48 5.28
C TYR A 136 1.52 24.82 4.67
N ARG A 137 0.88 25.66 5.48
CA ARG A 137 0.34 26.98 5.08
C ARG A 137 0.78 28.03 6.11
N TYR A 138 1.11 29.24 5.67
CA TYR A 138 1.42 30.35 6.58
C TYR A 138 0.14 31.07 7.00
N ALA A 139 0.03 31.49 8.25
CA ALA A 139 -1.10 32.26 8.77
C ALA A 139 -1.30 33.61 8.03
N THR A 140 -0.22 34.19 7.50
CA THR A 140 -0.25 35.41 6.67
C THR A 140 -0.71 35.18 5.24
N SER A 141 -0.61 33.95 4.73
CA SER A 141 -0.93 33.55 3.35
C SER A 141 -1.58 32.17 3.32
N PRO A 142 -2.77 31.98 3.92
CA PRO A 142 -3.38 30.66 4.13
C PRO A 142 -3.69 29.93 2.82
N ASN A 143 -3.89 30.67 1.72
CA ASN A 143 -4.19 30.10 0.41
C ASN A 143 -2.94 29.55 -0.33
N VAL A 144 -1.72 29.79 0.19
CA VAL A 144 -0.47 29.32 -0.41
C VAL A 144 0.02 28.08 0.34
N THR A 145 -0.08 26.93 -0.31
CA THR A 145 0.43 25.65 0.23
C THR A 145 1.91 25.48 -0.13
N GLN A 146 2.75 25.29 0.87
CA GLN A 146 4.17 24.96 0.75
C GLN A 146 4.39 23.46 0.98
N LYS A 147 5.54 22.96 0.53
CA LYS A 147 5.90 21.54 0.57
C LYS A 147 7.26 21.32 1.24
N VAL A 148 7.38 20.25 2.04
CA VAL A 148 8.65 19.72 2.54
C VAL A 148 8.64 18.20 2.43
N ASN A 149 9.74 17.57 2.05
CA ASN A 149 9.79 16.10 1.96
C ASN A 149 9.56 15.48 3.35
N SER A 150 8.66 14.51 3.43
CA SER A 150 8.33 13.80 4.66
C SER A 150 8.18 12.30 4.42
N ASN A 151 8.19 11.53 5.50
CA ASN A 151 7.91 10.12 5.49
C ASN A 151 7.21 9.71 6.78
N SER A 152 6.50 8.59 6.73
CA SER A 152 5.85 7.99 7.90
C SER A 152 5.63 6.50 7.67
N PHE A 153 5.10 5.85 8.70
CA PHE A 153 4.64 4.47 8.65
C PHE A 153 3.11 4.42 8.61
N ALA A 154 2.57 3.33 8.09
CA ALA A 154 1.16 3.00 8.13
C ALA A 154 0.93 1.50 8.36
N ILE A 155 -0.25 1.16 8.86
CA ILE A 155 -0.75 -0.21 8.88
C ILE A 155 -1.74 -0.35 7.71
N PRO A 156 -1.40 -1.15 6.67
CA PRO A 156 -2.33 -1.47 5.59
C PRO A 156 -3.35 -2.50 6.06
N MET A 157 -4.60 -2.31 5.67
CA MET A 157 -5.70 -3.25 5.88
C MET A 157 -6.40 -3.43 4.53
N THR A 158 -5.99 -4.48 3.81
CA THR A 158 -6.50 -4.78 2.47
C THR A 158 -7.46 -5.97 2.51
N LEU A 159 -8.62 -5.81 1.88
CA LEU A 159 -9.57 -6.88 1.59
C LEU A 159 -9.57 -7.10 0.07
N GLY A 160 -9.63 -8.35 -0.37
CA GLY A 160 -9.68 -8.65 -1.79
C GLY A 160 -10.29 -10.00 -2.11
N ILE A 161 -10.56 -10.23 -3.39
CA ILE A 161 -10.98 -11.52 -3.95
C ILE A 161 -10.03 -11.84 -5.11
N LYS A 162 -9.43 -13.03 -5.08
CA LYS A 162 -8.52 -13.51 -6.13
C LYS A 162 -8.95 -14.82 -6.77
N SER A 163 -8.57 -15.00 -8.03
CA SER A 163 -8.80 -16.20 -8.81
C SER A 163 -7.64 -16.49 -9.77
N ASN A 164 -7.27 -17.76 -9.92
CA ASN A 164 -6.41 -18.20 -11.01
C ASN A 164 -7.21 -18.18 -12.32
N ILE A 165 -6.86 -17.28 -13.24
CA ILE A 165 -7.45 -17.24 -14.59
C ILE A 165 -6.85 -18.35 -15.45
N THR A 166 -5.56 -18.60 -15.27
CA THR A 166 -4.82 -19.71 -15.89
C THR A 166 -3.98 -20.40 -14.81
N PRO A 167 -3.41 -21.60 -15.07
CA PRO A 167 -2.50 -22.25 -14.12
C PRO A 167 -1.22 -21.47 -13.76
N ARG A 168 -0.95 -20.32 -14.39
CA ARG A 168 0.21 -19.46 -14.10
C ARG A 168 -0.11 -17.99 -13.80
N PHE A 169 -1.38 -17.58 -13.93
CA PHE A 169 -1.79 -16.18 -13.74
C PHE A 169 -2.96 -16.08 -12.77
N VAL A 170 -2.78 -15.27 -11.72
CA VAL A 170 -3.80 -14.94 -10.72
C VAL A 170 -4.19 -13.48 -10.91
N LEU A 171 -5.50 -13.24 -11.05
CA LEU A 171 -6.08 -11.92 -10.98
C LEU A 171 -6.72 -11.75 -9.61
N ALA A 172 -6.57 -10.57 -9.01
CA ALA A 172 -7.34 -10.17 -7.84
C ALA A 172 -7.96 -8.79 -8.06
N ALA A 173 -9.10 -8.56 -7.40
CA ALA A 173 -9.60 -7.23 -7.10
C ALA A 173 -9.39 -6.98 -5.60
N GLU A 174 -8.85 -5.81 -5.24
CA GLU A 174 -8.57 -5.46 -3.84
C GLU A 174 -8.85 -3.99 -3.53
N VAL A 175 -9.28 -3.76 -2.29
CA VAL A 175 -9.43 -2.44 -1.68
C VAL A 175 -8.70 -2.47 -0.35
N GLY A 176 -7.81 -1.51 -0.10
CA GLY A 176 -7.08 -1.47 1.16
C GLY A 176 -6.83 -0.07 1.68
N ALA A 177 -7.29 0.15 2.90
CA ALA A 177 -7.08 1.37 3.65
C ALA A 177 -5.75 1.33 4.40
N ARG A 178 -5.05 2.45 4.47
CA ARG A 178 -3.82 2.62 5.25
C ARG A 178 -4.11 3.53 6.43
N TYR A 179 -4.08 2.96 7.62
CA TYR A 179 -4.07 3.75 8.85
C TYR A 179 -2.66 4.32 9.02
N THR A 180 -2.49 5.64 8.82
CA THR A 180 -1.16 6.24 8.92
C THR A 180 -0.84 6.69 10.35
N PHE A 181 0.45 6.86 10.66
CA PHE A 181 0.90 7.49 11.91
C PHE A 181 1.24 8.98 11.72
N THR A 182 0.51 9.66 10.83
CA THR A 182 0.66 11.08 10.57
C THR A 182 -0.70 11.74 10.30
N ASP A 183 -0.70 13.06 10.33
CA ASP A 183 -1.85 13.96 10.26
C ASP A 183 -1.40 15.21 9.49
N ASN A 184 -0.76 15.01 8.33
CA ASN A 184 -0.14 16.10 7.56
C ASN A 184 0.06 15.79 6.08
N ILE A 185 -0.69 14.83 5.54
CA ILE A 185 -0.72 14.51 4.12
C ILE A 185 -1.50 15.61 3.36
N ASP A 186 -2.50 16.22 4.01
CA ASP A 186 -3.27 17.37 3.50
C ASP A 186 -2.76 18.76 3.98
N GLY A 187 -1.93 18.75 5.02
CA GLY A 187 -1.34 19.94 5.66
C GLY A 187 -2.14 20.51 6.83
N SER A 188 -2.98 19.70 7.51
CA SER A 188 -3.72 20.00 8.74
C SER A 188 -2.80 20.29 9.95
N ASN A 189 -1.84 19.40 10.23
CA ASN A 189 -1.01 19.43 11.43
C ASN A 189 0.51 19.34 11.14
N PRO A 190 1.14 20.39 10.57
CA PRO A 190 2.58 20.39 10.34
C PRO A 190 3.37 20.22 11.64
N LYS A 191 4.33 19.29 11.64
CA LYS A 191 5.25 19.04 12.77
C LYS A 191 6.33 20.14 12.83
N THR A 192 5.94 21.30 13.36
CA THR A 192 6.78 22.51 13.45
C THR A 192 6.55 23.25 14.76
N SER A 193 7.59 23.96 15.23
CA SER A 193 7.52 24.90 16.35
C SER A 193 7.22 26.34 15.92
N ASN A 194 7.13 26.61 14.61
CA ASN A 194 6.89 27.97 14.10
C ASN A 194 5.39 28.33 14.20
N ALA A 195 5.06 29.24 15.13
CA ALA A 195 3.70 29.73 15.35
C ALA A 195 3.06 30.44 14.13
N ASN A 196 3.84 30.82 13.13
CA ASN A 196 3.32 31.41 11.88
C ASN A 196 2.78 30.35 10.90
N ILE A 197 2.92 29.05 11.19
CA ILE A 197 2.35 27.97 10.37
C ILE A 197 0.97 27.61 10.92
N LEU A 198 -0.03 27.67 10.04
CA LEU A 198 -1.42 27.39 10.39
C LEU A 198 -1.60 25.90 10.67
N LYS A 199 -2.33 25.60 11.75
CA LYS A 199 -2.92 24.28 12.01
C LYS A 199 -4.44 24.40 11.97
N PHE A 200 -5.11 23.39 11.43
CA PHE A 200 -6.57 23.36 11.29
C PHE A 200 -7.05 21.91 11.26
N GLY A 201 -8.37 21.70 11.41
CA GLY A 201 -8.94 20.36 11.45
C GLY A 201 -8.88 19.71 12.84
N ASN A 202 -9.07 18.40 12.90
CA ASN A 202 -9.02 17.61 14.12
C ASN A 202 -7.65 16.94 14.27
N LEU A 203 -6.73 17.66 14.94
CA LEU A 203 -5.34 17.26 15.19
C LEU A 203 -5.14 15.95 16.01
N ASN A 204 -6.22 15.26 16.37
CA ASN A 204 -6.23 13.96 17.05
C ASN A 204 -6.65 12.80 16.13
N ASN A 205 -6.99 13.06 14.87
CA ASN A 205 -7.43 12.07 13.91
C ASN A 205 -6.38 11.94 12.79
N ASN A 206 -5.62 10.85 12.79
CA ASN A 206 -4.62 10.60 11.75
C ASN A 206 -5.26 10.51 10.35
N ASP A 207 -4.45 10.84 9.34
CA ASP A 207 -4.80 10.73 7.93
C ASP A 207 -4.89 9.26 7.48
N TRP A 208 -5.77 9.01 6.51
CA TRP A 208 -5.89 7.74 5.83
C TRP A 208 -5.79 7.95 4.32
N TYR A 209 -5.22 6.97 3.63
CA TYR A 209 -5.37 6.85 2.18
C TYR A 209 -5.76 5.43 1.83
N VAL A 210 -6.53 5.29 0.75
CA VAL A 210 -7.08 4.02 0.29
C VAL A 210 -6.58 3.76 -1.12
N PHE A 211 -6.18 2.52 -1.40
CA PHE A 211 -5.95 2.04 -2.77
C PHE A 211 -7.02 1.02 -3.12
N SER A 212 -7.63 1.15 -4.29
CA SER A 212 -8.63 0.21 -4.83
C SER A 212 -8.28 -0.13 -6.27
N GLY A 213 -8.29 -1.41 -6.65
CA GLY A 213 -7.83 -1.79 -7.98
C GLY A 213 -7.71 -3.29 -8.20
N LEU A 214 -6.94 -3.64 -9.22
CA LEU A 214 -6.66 -5.00 -9.65
C LEU A 214 -5.17 -5.33 -9.47
N THR A 215 -4.87 -6.57 -9.09
CA THR A 215 -3.51 -7.13 -9.22
C THR A 215 -3.50 -8.26 -10.24
N LEU A 216 -2.52 -8.29 -11.15
CA LEU A 216 -2.23 -9.44 -11.99
C LEU A 216 -0.84 -9.98 -11.62
N THR A 217 -0.79 -11.22 -11.12
CA THR A 217 0.44 -11.89 -10.72
C THR A 217 0.71 -13.15 -11.54
N TYR A 218 1.99 -13.42 -11.80
CA TYR A 218 2.52 -14.60 -12.46
C TYR A 218 3.26 -15.50 -11.45
N THR A 219 3.07 -16.82 -11.53
CA THR A 219 3.44 -17.77 -10.45
C THR A 219 4.56 -18.77 -10.82
N PHE A 220 5.53 -19.00 -9.90
CA PHE A 220 6.79 -19.76 -10.13
C PHE A 220 7.47 -20.21 -8.79
N GLY A 221 8.36 -21.22 -8.68
CA GLY A 221 9.11 -21.57 -7.43
C GLY A 221 9.11 -22.98 -6.74
N GLN A 222 9.00 -24.17 -7.37
CA GLN A 222 9.39 -25.49 -6.76
C GLN A 222 9.05 -25.83 -5.28
N LYS A 223 7.95 -26.56 -4.97
CA LYS A 223 7.96 -27.44 -3.78
C LYS A 223 8.97 -28.58 -3.98
N PRO A 224 9.90 -28.85 -3.05
CA PRO A 224 10.75 -30.02 -3.14
C PRO A 224 9.90 -31.28 -2.99
N CYS A 225 9.97 -32.16 -4.00
CA CYS A 225 9.58 -33.55 -3.81
C CYS A 225 10.63 -34.18 -2.88
N TYR A 226 10.28 -34.36 -1.61
CA TYR A 226 10.98 -35.33 -0.79
C TYR A 226 10.65 -36.71 -1.37
N CYS A 227 11.63 -37.36 -1.98
CA CYS A 227 11.58 -38.82 -2.10
C CYS A 227 11.50 -39.38 -0.68
N ALA A 228 10.56 -40.29 -0.44
CA ALA A 228 10.67 -41.18 0.69
C ALA A 228 11.78 -42.18 0.37
N GLU A 229 12.89 -42.10 1.10
CA GLU A 229 13.81 -43.23 1.30
C GLU A 229 13.25 -44.15 2.38
#